data_AF-A0A6C0D5J1-F1
#
_entry.id   AF-A0A6C0D5J1-F1
#
_cell.length_a   1.000
_cell.length_b   1.000
_cell.length_c   1.000
_cell.angle_alpha   90.00
_cell.angle_beta   90.00
_cell.angle_gamma   90.00
#
_symmetry.space_group_name_H-M   'P 1'
#
loop_
_entity.id
_entity.type
_entity.pdbx_description
1 polymer ?
#
loop_
_entity_poly.entity_id
_entity_poly.type
_entity_poly.pdbx_seq_one_letter_code
_entity_poly.pdbx_strand_id
1 'polypeptide(L)'
;MTIKHLILTGGGPIGFVEYGALKYLTTTNIINYNNIESIYAVSIGAFIGFIYILNLDWLWIDDFLIKRPWNKLVSFSYTNLLYEKGIITRTAVVNALEPLFLTKNIPLTITLLEFYNLTKIEFNIYACNFTSLQQKKFNHITTPNIMLVDALYVSLAIPLIFAPLIIDDCFYLDGAIIQGCPVNNCIAEKQCDHSEILCFINDKTNPIDLSNVYHSASNANSTNINNINNINNINNINNINNINFFKYFYLLFNVWFMNISNIENEIIVHIKNSINVALIHNGANLKYWYYILNTDSERAHLINLGTLQAKKFISKLELENDPISTDQIQVTTQVDAQVDAQVDATILYVLNSYFKSVTYIFYIYFIVILYIL
;
A
#
# COMPACT_ATOMS: atom_id res chain seq x y z
N MET A 1 18.27 5.71 20.11
CA MET A 1 17.58 4.78 19.18
C MET A 1 18.16 4.99 17.79
N THR A 2 18.48 3.92 17.07
CA THR A 2 19.01 4.00 15.71
C THR A 2 18.14 3.15 14.79
N ILE A 3 17.39 3.79 13.91
CA ILE A 3 16.58 3.08 12.90
C ILE A 3 17.50 2.55 11.80
N LYS A 4 17.39 1.25 11.50
CA LYS A 4 18.13 0.55 10.44
C LYS A 4 17.21 -0.10 9.40
N HIS A 5 15.98 -0.43 9.79
CA HIS A 5 15.04 -1.16 8.94
C HIS A 5 13.75 -0.39 8.78
N LEU A 6 13.35 -0.13 7.53
CA LEU A 6 12.09 0.55 7.22
C LEU A 6 11.08 -0.45 6.67
N ILE A 7 9.86 -0.42 7.19
CA ILE A 7 8.73 -1.21 6.67
C ILE A 7 7.72 -0.26 6.03
N LEU A 8 7.47 -0.41 4.73
CA LEU A 8 6.57 0.43 3.94
C LEU A 8 5.38 -0.41 3.45
N THR A 9 4.18 0.00 3.79
CA THR A 9 2.97 -0.79 3.59
C THR A 9 2.33 -0.49 2.23
N GLY A 10 1.56 -1.43 1.72
CA GLY A 10 0.69 -1.20 0.57
C GLY A 10 -0.56 -0.39 0.95
N GLY A 11 -1.13 0.31 -0.04
CA GLY A 11 -2.41 1.02 0.16
C GLY A 11 -2.75 2.14 -0.83
N GLY A 12 -2.11 2.19 -2.00
CA GLY A 12 -2.41 3.19 -3.03
C GLY A 12 -2.01 4.62 -2.64
N PRO A 13 -2.93 5.57 -2.47
CA PRO A 13 -2.58 6.97 -2.23
C PRO A 13 -1.88 7.25 -0.90
N ILE A 14 -1.87 6.29 0.04
CA ILE A 14 -1.15 6.43 1.31
C ILE A 14 0.35 6.66 1.12
N GLY A 15 0.93 6.30 -0.04
CA GLY A 15 2.35 6.54 -0.32
C GLY A 15 2.76 8.02 -0.23
N PHE A 16 1.86 8.96 -0.49
CA PHE A 16 2.13 10.39 -0.25
C PHE A 16 2.31 10.70 1.24
N VAL A 17 1.51 10.04 2.10
CA VAL A 17 1.60 10.16 3.57
C VAL A 17 2.90 9.50 4.06
N GLU A 18 3.22 8.29 3.57
CA GLU A 18 4.50 7.61 3.87
C GLU A 18 5.70 8.49 3.50
N TYR A 19 5.71 9.05 2.29
CA TYR A 19 6.76 9.97 1.83
C TYR A 19 6.90 11.20 2.74
N GLY A 20 5.79 11.87 3.05
CA GLY A 20 5.81 13.06 3.89
C GLY A 20 6.35 12.79 5.29
N ALA A 21 6.01 11.62 5.86
CA ALA A 21 6.53 11.19 7.14
C ALA A 21 8.02 10.84 7.07
N LEU A 22 8.46 10.04 6.09
CA LEU A 22 9.88 9.70 5.89
C LEU A 22 10.75 10.93 5.71
N LYS A 23 10.31 11.88 4.88
CA LYS A 23 10.98 13.17 4.67
C LYS A 23 11.15 13.90 6.00
N TYR A 24 10.05 14.08 6.75
CA TYR A 24 10.11 14.82 8.01
C TYR A 24 11.04 14.16 9.02
N LEU A 25 10.94 12.84 9.22
CA LEU A 25 11.79 12.10 10.15
C LEU A 25 13.28 12.14 9.75
N THR A 26 13.57 12.15 8.45
CA THR A 26 14.96 12.24 7.97
C THR A 26 15.52 13.65 8.15
N THR A 27 14.75 14.68 7.79
CA THR A 27 15.18 16.09 7.94
C THR A 27 15.29 16.54 9.41
N THR A 28 14.63 15.84 10.33
CA THR A 28 14.74 16.06 11.79
C THR A 28 15.74 15.12 12.46
N ASN A 29 16.52 14.35 11.69
CA ASN A 29 17.54 13.41 12.16
C ASN A 29 17.04 12.26 13.06
N ILE A 30 15.73 11.99 13.09
CA ILE A 30 15.18 10.79 13.73
C ILE A 30 15.56 9.54 12.94
N ILE A 31 15.52 9.66 11.61
CA ILE A 31 16.09 8.69 10.68
C ILE A 31 17.38 9.29 10.12
N ASN A 32 18.47 8.54 10.20
CA ASN A 32 19.68 8.85 9.45
C ASN A 32 19.79 7.87 8.29
N TYR A 33 19.77 8.40 7.06
CA TYR A 33 19.83 7.61 5.83
C TYR A 33 21.02 6.62 5.83
N ASN A 34 22.18 7.03 6.34
CA ASN A 34 23.38 6.20 6.34
C ASN A 34 23.30 4.99 7.28
N ASN A 35 22.33 4.97 8.20
CA ASN A 35 22.10 3.84 9.09
C ASN A 35 21.11 2.83 8.49
N ILE A 36 20.44 3.16 7.37
CA ILE A 36 19.45 2.27 6.78
C ILE A 36 20.14 1.11 6.09
N GLU A 37 19.89 -0.09 6.59
CA GLU A 37 20.46 -1.34 6.09
C GLU A 37 19.47 -2.07 5.16
N SER A 38 18.16 -1.96 5.44
CA SER A 38 17.15 -2.63 4.61
C SER A 38 15.80 -1.94 4.59
N ILE A 39 15.08 -2.10 3.49
CA ILE A 39 13.70 -1.64 3.33
C ILE A 39 12.84 -2.83 2.91
N TYR A 40 11.75 -3.07 3.64
CA TYR A 40 10.74 -4.08 3.33
C TYR A 40 9.47 -3.37 2.86
N ALA A 41 9.04 -3.66 1.63
CA ALA A 41 8.03 -2.83 0.99
C ALA A 41 7.06 -3.61 0.12
N VAL A 42 5.83 -3.12 0.05
CA VAL A 42 4.74 -3.70 -0.76
C VAL A 42 3.99 -2.59 -1.49
N SER A 43 3.63 -2.83 -2.76
CA SER A 43 2.78 -1.93 -3.55
C SER A 43 3.35 -0.51 -3.58
N ILE A 44 2.53 0.50 -3.28
CA ILE A 44 2.99 1.89 -3.23
C ILE A 44 4.18 2.08 -2.29
N GLY A 45 4.27 1.32 -1.19
CA GLY A 45 5.41 1.36 -0.29
C GLY A 45 6.71 0.99 -1.00
N ALA A 46 6.69 0.12 -2.02
CA ALA A 46 7.85 -0.18 -2.84
C ALA A 46 8.24 1.01 -3.74
N PHE A 47 7.27 1.74 -4.29
CA PHE A 47 7.54 2.99 -5.00
C PHE A 47 8.24 3.99 -4.06
N ILE A 48 7.68 4.20 -2.85
CA ILE A 48 8.23 5.15 -1.87
C ILE A 48 9.61 4.70 -1.36
N GLY A 49 9.79 3.39 -1.14
CA GLY A 49 11.08 2.81 -0.76
C GLY A 49 12.15 3.08 -1.82
N PHE A 50 11.81 2.93 -3.10
CA PHE A 50 12.69 3.28 -4.20
C PHE A 50 13.06 4.77 -4.19
N ILE A 51 12.07 5.67 -4.07
CA ILE A 51 12.32 7.12 -3.94
C ILE A 51 13.30 7.41 -2.79
N TYR A 52 13.08 6.79 -1.62
CA TYR A 52 13.90 7.00 -0.44
C TYR A 52 15.34 6.53 -0.67
N ILE A 53 15.53 5.33 -1.23
CA ILE A 53 16.85 4.76 -1.53
C ILE A 53 17.65 5.67 -2.48
N LEU A 54 17.00 6.30 -3.45
CA LEU A 54 17.69 7.21 -4.36
C LEU A 54 18.33 8.40 -3.63
N ASN A 55 17.87 8.80 -2.45
CA ASN A 55 18.45 9.91 -1.69
C ASN A 55 18.62 11.17 -2.58
N LEU A 56 17.50 11.59 -3.17
CA LEU A 56 17.39 12.79 -3.98
C LEU A 56 17.07 14.00 -3.09
N ASP A 57 17.31 15.19 -3.61
CA ASP A 57 16.93 16.42 -2.93
C ASP A 57 15.41 16.45 -2.67
N TRP A 58 15.02 16.78 -1.44
CA TRP A 58 13.62 16.73 -1.03
C TRP A 58 12.74 17.74 -1.75
N LEU A 59 13.26 18.93 -2.12
CA LEU A 59 12.49 19.91 -2.88
C LEU A 59 12.24 19.40 -4.30
N TRP A 60 13.23 18.73 -4.89
CA TRP A 60 13.07 18.10 -6.19
C TRP A 60 12.01 16.98 -6.14
N ILE A 61 12.01 16.13 -5.11
CA ILE A 61 11.01 15.06 -4.98
C ILE A 61 9.61 15.63 -4.67
N ASP A 62 9.50 16.67 -3.85
CA ASP A 62 8.23 17.38 -3.66
C ASP A 62 7.67 17.84 -5.01
N ASP A 63 8.49 18.50 -5.83
CA ASP A 63 8.09 18.97 -7.16
C ASP A 63 7.69 17.81 -8.07
N PHE A 64 8.45 16.72 -8.07
CA PHE A 64 8.16 15.50 -8.82
C PHE A 64 6.82 14.87 -8.42
N LEU A 65 6.54 14.75 -7.11
CA LEU A 65 5.31 14.14 -6.62
C LEU A 65 4.11 15.09 -6.76
N ILE A 66 4.29 16.38 -6.50
CA ILE A 66 3.20 17.36 -6.44
C ILE A 66 2.87 17.93 -7.80
N LYS A 67 3.85 18.39 -8.60
CA LYS A 67 3.58 19.20 -9.81
C LYS A 67 3.47 18.38 -11.09
N ARG A 68 3.88 17.10 -11.05
CA ARG A 68 3.85 16.24 -12.23
C ARG A 68 2.40 15.97 -12.67
N PRO A 69 2.09 16.05 -13.98
CA PRO A 69 0.73 15.82 -14.49
C PRO A 69 0.40 14.31 -14.52
N TRP A 70 0.19 13.72 -13.35
CA TRP A 70 -0.03 12.28 -13.19
C TRP A 70 -1.24 11.75 -13.96
N ASN A 71 -2.29 12.56 -14.08
CA ASN A 71 -3.48 12.25 -14.88
C ASN A 71 -3.19 12.00 -16.38
N LYS A 72 -2.09 12.54 -16.92
CA LYS A 72 -1.65 12.29 -18.30
C LYS A 72 -0.82 11.01 -18.44
N LEU A 73 -0.19 10.56 -17.36
CA LEU A 73 0.69 9.38 -17.33
C LEU A 73 -0.08 8.11 -17.00
N VAL A 74 -1.06 8.23 -16.11
CA VAL A 74 -1.93 7.15 -15.67
C VAL A 74 -3.31 7.40 -16.26
N SER A 75 -3.52 6.92 -17.49
CA SER A 75 -4.82 6.96 -18.13
C SER A 75 -5.63 5.71 -17.77
N PHE A 76 -6.84 5.93 -17.25
CA PHE A 76 -7.74 4.82 -16.95
C PHE A 76 -8.46 4.38 -18.23
N SER A 77 -7.86 3.44 -18.95
CA SER A 77 -8.42 2.89 -20.19
C SER A 77 -9.14 1.57 -19.92
N TYR A 78 -10.47 1.60 -19.90
CA TYR A 78 -11.26 0.37 -19.76
C TYR A 78 -11.15 -0.57 -20.95
N THR A 79 -10.68 -0.10 -22.12
CA THR A 79 -10.38 -0.99 -23.25
C THR A 79 -9.15 -1.85 -22.95
N ASN A 80 -8.16 -1.33 -22.21
CA ASN A 80 -7.00 -2.11 -21.79
C ASN A 80 -7.42 -3.28 -20.89
N LEU A 81 -8.48 -3.14 -20.10
CA LEU A 81 -9.00 -4.26 -19.30
C LEU A 81 -9.39 -5.47 -20.16
N LEU A 82 -9.89 -5.25 -21.38
CA LEU A 82 -10.27 -6.32 -22.30
C LEU A 82 -9.04 -7.00 -22.93
N TYR A 83 -8.10 -6.20 -23.43
CA TYR A 83 -6.95 -6.68 -24.22
C TYR A 83 -5.71 -7.02 -23.37
N GLU A 84 -5.39 -6.18 -22.41
CA GLU A 84 -4.18 -6.26 -21.54
C GLU A 84 -4.49 -6.85 -20.15
N LYS A 85 -5.77 -7.14 -19.87
CA LYS A 85 -6.25 -7.69 -18.58
C LYS A 85 -5.99 -6.77 -17.38
N GLY A 86 -5.81 -5.47 -17.63
CA GLY A 86 -5.72 -4.42 -16.60
C GLY A 86 -5.93 -3.02 -17.19
N ILE A 87 -6.39 -2.08 -16.37
CA ILE A 87 -6.67 -0.69 -16.78
C ILE A 87 -5.37 0.10 -17.04
N ILE A 88 -4.37 -0.10 -16.19
CA ILE A 88 -3.03 0.48 -16.19
C ILE A 88 -2.05 -0.58 -16.67
N THR A 89 -1.18 -0.24 -17.62
CA THR A 89 -0.17 -1.18 -18.15
C THR A 89 1.20 -0.93 -17.53
N ARG A 90 2.12 -1.89 -17.73
CA ARG A 90 3.53 -1.75 -17.36
C ARG A 90 4.15 -0.47 -17.88
N THR A 91 3.84 -0.08 -19.11
CA THR A 91 4.35 1.16 -19.72
C THR A 91 4.00 2.41 -18.91
N ALA A 92 2.80 2.50 -18.34
CA ALA A 92 2.41 3.64 -17.52
C ALA A 92 3.27 3.74 -16.24
N VAL A 93 3.56 2.61 -15.59
CA VAL A 93 4.42 2.56 -14.40
C VAL A 93 5.88 2.82 -14.73
N VAL A 94 6.38 2.29 -15.85
CA VAL A 94 7.73 2.59 -16.35
C VAL A 94 7.88 4.08 -16.61
N ASN A 95 6.93 4.71 -17.32
CA ASN A 95 6.94 6.14 -17.57
C ASN A 95 6.85 6.95 -16.26
N ALA A 96 6.11 6.47 -15.27
CA ALA A 96 6.05 7.07 -13.94
C ALA A 96 7.39 7.00 -13.20
N LEU A 97 8.16 5.92 -13.33
CA LEU A 97 9.43 5.75 -12.62
C LEU A 97 10.63 6.32 -13.38
N GLU A 98 10.58 6.38 -14.71
CA GLU A 98 11.72 6.70 -15.58
C GLU A 98 12.49 7.98 -15.18
N PRO A 99 11.86 9.12 -14.85
CA PRO A 99 12.62 10.30 -14.45
C PRO A 99 13.48 10.05 -13.19
N LEU A 100 13.03 9.22 -12.24
CA LEU A 100 13.78 8.90 -11.03
C LEU A 100 15.05 8.10 -11.34
N PHE A 101 14.94 7.15 -12.27
CA PHE A 101 16.08 6.39 -12.79
C PHE A 101 17.09 7.32 -13.49
N LEU A 102 16.59 8.17 -14.40
CA LEU A 102 17.41 9.08 -15.19
C LEU A 102 18.13 10.13 -14.33
N THR A 103 17.47 10.70 -13.31
CA THR A 103 18.10 11.70 -12.43
C THR A 103 19.32 11.17 -11.68
N LYS A 104 19.40 9.85 -11.44
CA LYS A 104 20.57 9.20 -10.84
C LYS A 104 21.48 8.49 -11.85
N ASN A 105 21.26 8.66 -13.15
CA ASN A 105 21.95 7.93 -14.23
C ASN A 105 21.89 6.41 -14.06
N ILE A 106 20.77 5.90 -13.55
CA ILE A 106 20.52 4.47 -13.38
C ILE A 106 19.76 3.97 -14.62
N PRO A 107 20.23 2.93 -15.33
CA PRO A 107 19.49 2.40 -16.47
C PRO A 107 18.23 1.68 -16.01
N LEU A 108 17.14 1.77 -16.78
CA LEU A 108 15.89 1.03 -16.51
C LEU A 108 16.09 -0.50 -16.49
N THR A 109 17.15 -0.98 -17.13
CA THR A 109 17.54 -2.40 -17.16
C THR A 109 18.33 -2.85 -15.95
N ILE A 110 18.58 -1.98 -14.96
CA ILE A 110 19.34 -2.34 -13.77
C ILE A 110 18.68 -3.52 -13.06
N THR A 111 19.49 -4.51 -12.73
CA THR A 111 19.07 -5.68 -11.96
C THR A 111 19.02 -5.38 -10.46
N LEU A 112 18.30 -6.20 -9.69
CA LEU A 112 18.24 -6.06 -8.24
C LEU A 112 19.62 -6.19 -7.57
N LEU A 113 20.49 -7.05 -8.11
CA LEU A 113 21.87 -7.18 -7.61
C LEU A 113 22.72 -5.95 -7.90
N GLU A 114 22.65 -5.40 -9.12
CA GLU A 114 23.37 -4.18 -9.47
C GLU A 114 22.88 -3.00 -8.63
N PHE A 115 21.57 -2.86 -8.42
CA PHE A 115 21.01 -1.80 -7.59
C PHE A 115 21.46 -1.89 -6.13
N TYR A 116 21.50 -3.10 -5.55
CA TYR A 116 22.12 -3.31 -4.24
C TYR A 116 23.60 -2.94 -4.23
N ASN A 117 24.35 -3.28 -5.28
CA ASN A 117 25.76 -2.92 -5.36
C ASN A 117 26.01 -1.41 -5.41
N LEU A 118 25.10 -0.64 -6.02
CA LEU A 118 25.15 0.82 -6.06
C LEU A 118 24.80 1.47 -4.72
N THR A 119 23.83 0.93 -4.00
CA THR A 119 23.19 1.61 -2.86
C THR A 119 23.58 1.03 -1.51
N LYS A 120 23.98 -0.25 -1.48
CA LYS A 120 24.23 -1.08 -0.30
C LYS A 120 23.04 -1.22 0.66
N ILE A 121 21.84 -0.85 0.22
CA ILE A 121 20.59 -1.03 0.97
C ILE A 121 19.89 -2.30 0.46
N GLU A 122 19.59 -3.23 1.37
CA GLU A 122 18.81 -4.42 1.03
C GLU A 122 17.36 -4.03 0.78
N PHE A 123 16.97 -3.99 -0.49
CA PHE A 123 15.61 -3.66 -0.89
C PHE A 123 14.78 -4.92 -1.11
N ASN A 124 13.82 -5.16 -0.22
CA ASN A 124 12.92 -6.32 -0.20
C ASN A 124 11.53 -5.91 -0.68
N ILE A 125 11.22 -6.26 -1.93
CA ILE A 125 9.95 -5.94 -2.57
C ILE A 125 9.07 -7.19 -2.59
N TYR A 126 7.85 -7.13 -2.06
CA TYR A 126 6.96 -8.29 -2.06
C TYR A 126 5.84 -8.19 -3.09
N ALA A 127 5.54 -9.32 -3.70
CA ALA A 127 4.41 -9.54 -4.59
C ALA A 127 3.71 -10.86 -4.24
N CYS A 128 2.55 -11.11 -4.84
CA CYS A 128 1.87 -12.39 -4.79
C CYS A 128 2.24 -13.20 -6.04
N ASN A 129 2.83 -14.39 -5.88
CA ASN A 129 2.91 -15.36 -6.97
C ASN A 129 1.50 -15.96 -7.14
N PHE A 130 0.85 -15.63 -8.24
CA PHE A 130 -0.52 -16.06 -8.52
C PHE A 130 -0.62 -17.55 -8.83
N THR A 131 0.45 -18.17 -9.36
CA THR A 131 0.47 -19.61 -9.63
C THR A 131 0.47 -20.42 -8.33
N SER A 132 1.26 -20.01 -7.33
CA SER A 132 1.39 -20.74 -6.06
C SER A 132 0.57 -20.18 -4.90
N LEU A 133 -0.01 -18.98 -5.05
CA LEU A 133 -0.74 -18.25 -4.00
C LEU A 133 0.11 -17.93 -2.77
N GLN A 134 1.39 -17.68 -3.01
CA GLN A 134 2.36 -17.41 -1.98
C GLN A 134 3.01 -16.07 -2.18
N GLN A 135 3.41 -15.45 -1.07
CA GLN A 135 4.21 -14.25 -1.09
C GLN A 135 5.56 -14.55 -1.75
N LYS A 136 5.95 -13.74 -2.74
CA LYS A 136 7.27 -13.79 -3.36
C LYS A 136 8.02 -12.52 -2.96
N LYS A 137 9.22 -12.71 -2.41
CA LYS A 137 10.19 -11.65 -2.17
C LYS A 137 11.12 -11.49 -3.37
N PHE A 138 11.20 -10.28 -3.90
CA PHE A 138 12.14 -9.84 -4.92
C PHE A 138 13.21 -8.98 -4.26
N ASN A 139 14.47 -9.45 -4.28
CA ASN A 139 15.63 -8.70 -3.81
C ASN A 139 16.91 -9.19 -4.51
N HIS A 140 18.05 -8.65 -4.09
CA HIS A 140 19.37 -8.99 -4.64
C HIS A 140 19.84 -10.43 -4.34
N ILE A 141 19.19 -11.15 -3.40
CA ILE A 141 19.53 -12.51 -2.99
C ILE A 141 18.66 -13.53 -3.72
N THR A 142 17.34 -13.34 -3.68
CA THR A 142 16.36 -14.32 -4.16
C THR A 142 16.10 -14.22 -5.66
N THR A 143 16.27 -13.04 -6.24
CA THR A 143 16.00 -12.75 -7.66
C THR A 143 17.02 -11.76 -8.24
N PRO A 144 18.33 -12.03 -8.12
CA PRO A 144 19.40 -11.05 -8.42
C PRO A 144 19.33 -10.45 -9.82
N ASN A 145 18.90 -11.24 -10.80
CA ASN A 145 18.93 -10.90 -12.23
C ASN A 145 17.65 -10.20 -12.72
N ILE A 146 16.61 -10.11 -11.88
CA ILE A 146 15.36 -9.44 -12.27
C ILE A 146 15.58 -7.93 -12.28
N MET A 147 15.04 -7.25 -13.29
CA MET A 147 15.10 -5.80 -13.39
C MET A 147 14.35 -5.15 -12.22
N LEU A 148 14.93 -4.13 -11.59
CA LEU A 148 14.30 -3.42 -10.47
C LEU A 148 12.92 -2.89 -10.85
N VAL A 149 12.78 -2.36 -12.07
CA VAL A 149 11.50 -1.81 -12.56
C VAL A 149 10.41 -2.89 -12.66
N ASP A 150 10.77 -4.14 -12.95
CA ASP A 150 9.82 -5.26 -12.98
C ASP A 150 9.40 -5.67 -11.58
N ALA A 151 10.35 -5.75 -10.65
CA ALA A 151 10.06 -6.02 -9.24
C ALA A 151 9.12 -4.96 -8.64
N LEU A 152 9.38 -3.67 -8.91
CA LEU A 152 8.49 -2.57 -8.52
C LEU A 152 7.10 -2.71 -9.16
N TYR A 153 7.05 -3.04 -10.46
CA TYR A 153 5.78 -3.20 -11.18
C TYR A 153 4.91 -4.32 -10.60
N VAL A 154 5.46 -5.52 -10.40
CA VAL A 154 4.67 -6.65 -9.91
C VAL A 154 4.17 -6.43 -8.49
N SER A 155 4.92 -5.67 -7.68
CA SER A 155 4.46 -5.28 -6.35
C SER A 155 3.26 -4.34 -6.39
N LEU A 156 3.14 -3.51 -7.43
CA LEU A 156 2.02 -2.58 -7.67
C LEU A 156 0.84 -3.24 -8.42
N ALA A 157 0.96 -4.49 -8.87
CA ALA A 157 0.06 -5.09 -9.85
C ALA A 157 -1.31 -5.49 -9.25
N ILE A 158 -2.10 -4.50 -8.80
CA ILE A 158 -3.42 -4.71 -8.20
C ILE A 158 -4.32 -5.37 -9.26
N PRO A 159 -4.96 -6.51 -8.95
CA PRO A 159 -5.81 -7.25 -9.87
C PRO A 159 -6.82 -6.35 -10.57
N LEU A 160 -6.95 -6.52 -11.89
CA LEU A 160 -7.81 -5.76 -12.80
C LEU A 160 -7.49 -4.26 -12.94
N ILE A 161 -6.76 -3.64 -12.01
CA ILE A 161 -6.25 -2.26 -12.16
C ILE A 161 -4.99 -2.26 -12.98
N PHE A 162 -4.03 -3.12 -12.67
CA PHE A 162 -2.77 -3.23 -13.40
C PHE A 162 -2.78 -4.51 -14.22
N ALA A 163 -2.23 -4.44 -15.43
CA ALA A 163 -2.03 -5.62 -16.26
C ALA A 163 -1.08 -6.59 -15.54
N PRO A 164 -1.34 -7.90 -15.52
CA PRO A 164 -0.41 -8.86 -14.93
C PRO A 164 0.93 -8.84 -15.68
N LEU A 165 2.02 -9.18 -15.00
CA LEU A 165 3.31 -9.43 -15.63
C LEU A 165 3.75 -10.87 -15.35
N ILE A 166 4.30 -11.51 -16.37
CA ILE A 166 4.88 -12.85 -16.28
C ILE A 166 6.39 -12.69 -16.12
N ILE A 167 6.94 -13.32 -15.09
CA ILE A 167 8.38 -13.42 -14.85
C ILE A 167 8.68 -14.90 -14.56
N ASP A 168 9.61 -15.49 -15.30
CA ASP A 168 9.98 -16.92 -15.16
C ASP A 168 8.75 -17.85 -15.14
N ASP A 169 7.86 -17.71 -16.14
CA ASP A 169 6.61 -18.47 -16.30
C ASP A 169 5.60 -18.35 -15.14
N CYS A 170 5.82 -17.44 -14.20
CA CYS A 170 4.92 -17.16 -13.09
C CYS A 170 4.18 -15.84 -13.28
N PHE A 171 2.89 -15.84 -13.01
CA PHE A 171 2.09 -14.62 -12.94
C PHE A 171 2.27 -13.97 -11.57
N TYR A 172 2.44 -12.65 -11.54
CA TYR A 172 2.52 -11.90 -10.30
C TYR A 172 1.46 -10.81 -10.20
N LEU A 173 0.98 -10.62 -8.97
CA LEU A 173 0.02 -9.61 -8.56
C LEU A 173 0.56 -8.84 -7.35
N ASP A 174 -0.11 -7.75 -6.99
CA ASP A 174 0.23 -6.96 -5.80
C ASP A 174 0.35 -7.83 -4.53
N GLY A 175 1.43 -7.64 -3.78
CA GLY A 175 1.73 -8.40 -2.57
C GLY A 175 0.75 -8.18 -1.43
N ALA A 176 0.02 -7.06 -1.44
CA ALA A 176 -0.95 -6.70 -0.41
C ALA A 176 -2.14 -7.67 -0.36
N ILE A 177 -2.36 -8.45 -1.42
CA ILE A 177 -3.35 -9.55 -1.45
C ILE A 177 -3.01 -10.60 -0.38
N ILE A 178 -1.71 -10.88 -0.19
CA ILE A 178 -1.23 -11.87 0.78
C ILE A 178 -0.89 -11.17 2.10
N GLN A 179 -0.11 -10.09 2.05
CA GLN A 179 0.34 -9.36 3.22
C GLN A 179 0.65 -7.89 2.86
N GLY A 180 -0.20 -6.97 3.33
CA GLY A 180 -0.07 -5.54 3.05
C GLY A 180 1.10 -4.86 3.76
N CYS A 181 1.51 -5.39 4.92
CA CYS A 181 2.62 -4.85 5.73
C CYS A 181 3.65 -5.97 6.02
N PRO A 182 4.85 -5.93 5.43
CA PRO A 182 5.85 -7.00 5.50
C PRO A 182 6.70 -6.96 6.79
N VAL A 183 6.12 -6.48 7.90
CA VAL A 183 6.82 -6.30 9.18
C VAL A 183 7.29 -7.63 9.78
N ASN A 184 6.45 -8.66 9.71
CA ASN A 184 6.78 -9.99 10.24
C ASN A 184 7.96 -10.61 9.47
N ASN A 185 8.07 -10.36 8.16
CA ASN A 185 9.20 -10.82 7.36
C ASN A 185 10.51 -10.18 7.85
N CYS A 186 10.49 -8.86 8.12
CA CYS A 186 11.67 -8.17 8.64
C CYS A 186 12.10 -8.71 10.01
N ILE A 187 11.16 -8.89 10.95
CA ILE A 187 11.45 -9.43 12.28
C ILE A 187 12.08 -10.83 12.17
N ALA A 188 11.46 -11.70 11.37
CA ALA A 188 11.92 -13.07 11.21
C ALA A 188 13.32 -13.17 10.57
N GLU A 189 13.63 -12.30 9.61
CA GLU A 189 14.88 -12.33 8.85
C GLU A 189 16.04 -11.61 9.55
N LYS A 190 15.77 -10.48 10.21
CA LYS A 190 16.83 -9.65 10.82
C LYS A 190 17.16 -10.05 12.25
N GLN A 191 16.20 -10.62 13.00
CA GLN A 191 16.39 -11.00 14.41
C GLN A 191 17.04 -9.88 15.25
N CYS A 192 16.69 -8.63 14.93
CA CYS A 192 17.25 -7.43 15.53
C CYS A 192 16.36 -6.93 16.68
N ASP A 193 16.86 -5.95 17.44
CA ASP A 193 16.02 -5.23 18.39
C ASP A 193 14.90 -4.49 17.63
N HIS A 194 13.64 -4.62 18.09
CA HIS A 194 12.49 -4.00 17.44
C HIS A 194 12.57 -2.46 17.41
N SER A 195 13.38 -1.85 18.28
CA SER A 195 13.66 -0.40 18.27
C SER A 195 14.50 0.05 17.06
N GLU A 196 15.13 -0.88 16.33
CA GLU A 196 15.84 -0.60 15.08
C GLU A 196 14.90 -0.60 13.85
N ILE A 197 13.65 -1.02 14.03
CA ILE A 197 12.63 -1.08 12.98
C ILE A 197 11.73 0.14 13.10
N LEU A 198 11.45 0.82 11.99
CA LEU A 198 10.35 1.79 11.87
C LEU A 198 9.33 1.26 10.88
N CYS A 199 8.08 1.13 11.33
CA CYS A 199 7.01 0.52 10.56
C CYS A 199 5.91 1.51 10.19
N PHE A 200 5.67 1.70 8.90
CA PHE A 200 4.47 2.40 8.42
C PHE A 200 3.35 1.38 8.32
N ILE A 201 2.25 1.61 9.05
CA ILE A 201 1.13 0.69 9.14
C ILE A 201 -0.10 1.30 8.49
N ASN A 202 -0.92 0.47 7.86
CA ASN A 202 -2.19 0.87 7.27
C ASN A 202 -3.35 0.40 8.16
N ASP A 203 -3.34 0.85 9.42
CA ASP A 203 -4.35 0.48 10.42
C ASP A 203 -5.63 1.32 10.22
N LYS A 204 -6.66 0.66 9.69
CA LYS A 204 -7.94 1.30 9.35
C LYS A 204 -8.87 1.46 10.53
N THR A 205 -8.55 0.90 11.70
CA THR A 205 -9.37 1.07 12.90
C THR A 205 -9.35 2.52 13.38
N ASN A 206 -8.24 3.22 13.14
CA ASN A 206 -8.00 4.60 13.54
C ASN A 206 -7.39 5.41 12.38
N PRO A 207 -8.13 5.60 11.27
CA PRO A 207 -7.59 6.25 10.08
C PRO A 207 -7.29 7.72 10.35
N ILE A 208 -6.35 8.27 9.60
CA ILE A 208 -6.04 9.71 9.62
C ILE A 208 -7.26 10.48 9.15
N ASP A 209 -7.60 11.54 9.89
CA ASP A 209 -8.61 12.50 9.46
C ASP A 209 -8.19 13.14 8.13
N LEU A 210 -8.98 12.85 7.11
CA LEU A 210 -8.84 13.32 5.74
C LEU A 210 -9.63 14.61 5.47
N SER A 211 -10.18 15.27 6.50
CA SER A 211 -11.05 16.44 6.32
C SER A 211 -10.43 17.49 5.38
N ASN A 212 -10.92 17.51 4.13
CA ASN A 212 -10.48 18.37 3.04
C ASN A 212 -11.67 18.76 2.14
N VAL A 213 -11.40 19.51 1.07
CA VAL A 213 -12.42 19.99 0.11
C VAL A 213 -13.17 18.85 -0.58
N TYR A 214 -12.48 17.74 -0.90
CA TYR A 214 -13.10 16.56 -1.50
C TYR A 214 -14.10 15.90 -0.55
N HIS A 215 -13.73 15.73 0.72
CA HIS A 215 -14.56 15.07 1.73
C HIS A 215 -15.72 15.93 2.23
N SER A 216 -15.51 17.25 2.32
CA SER A 216 -16.61 18.18 2.63
C SER A 216 -17.66 18.21 1.51
N ALA A 217 -17.25 18.10 0.23
CA ALA A 217 -18.17 17.97 -0.89
C ALA A 217 -18.82 16.58 -1.02
N SER A 218 -18.09 15.49 -0.73
CA SER A 218 -18.65 14.13 -0.77
C SER A 218 -19.66 13.89 0.34
N ASN A 219 -19.42 14.45 1.54
CA ASN A 219 -20.34 14.35 2.68
C ASN A 219 -21.61 15.18 2.47
N ALA A 220 -21.53 16.31 1.76
CA ALA A 220 -22.70 17.08 1.33
C ALA A 220 -23.55 16.33 0.28
N ASN A 221 -22.94 15.47 -0.53
CA ASN A 221 -23.65 14.61 -1.48
C ASN A 221 -24.20 13.33 -0.83
N SER A 222 -23.53 12.78 0.20
CA SER A 222 -24.02 11.60 0.92
C SER A 222 -25.21 11.91 1.83
N THR A 223 -25.33 13.13 2.37
CA THR A 223 -26.55 13.57 3.07
C THR A 223 -27.74 13.68 2.12
N ASN A 224 -27.52 14.07 0.86
CA ASN A 224 -28.55 14.00 -0.19
C ASN A 224 -28.89 12.56 -0.59
N ILE A 225 -27.92 11.64 -0.62
CA ILE A 225 -28.17 10.21 -0.92
C ILE A 225 -28.87 9.49 0.24
N ASN A 226 -28.58 9.85 1.49
CA ASN A 226 -29.30 9.31 2.65
C ASN A 226 -30.74 9.86 2.73
N ASN A 227 -30.97 11.10 2.25
CA ASN A 227 -32.33 11.59 1.99
C ASN A 227 -33.03 10.85 0.85
N ILE A 228 -32.29 10.34 -0.15
CA ILE A 228 -32.82 9.45 -1.20
C ILE A 228 -33.07 8.03 -0.67
N ASN A 229 -32.26 7.52 0.27
CA ASN A 229 -32.48 6.23 0.92
C ASN A 229 -33.61 6.28 1.96
N ASN A 230 -33.98 7.46 2.46
CA ASN A 230 -35.26 7.69 3.16
C ASN A 230 -36.46 7.77 2.20
N ILE A 231 -36.24 7.75 0.88
CA ILE A 231 -37.24 7.41 -0.14
C ILE A 231 -37.20 5.89 -0.36
N ASN A 232 -37.17 5.11 0.72
CA ASN A 232 -37.50 3.68 0.72
C ASN A 232 -39.03 3.45 0.61
N ASN A 233 -39.73 4.33 -0.10
CA ASN A 233 -41.04 3.97 -0.64
C ASN A 233 -40.79 3.08 -1.87
N ILE A 234 -41.15 1.82 -1.70
CA ILE A 234 -41.09 0.62 -2.56
C ILE A 234 -41.71 0.78 -3.97
N ASN A 235 -41.84 1.98 -4.52
CA ASN A 235 -42.59 2.23 -5.75
C ASN A 235 -41.75 2.57 -7.00
N ASN A 236 -40.42 2.40 -6.98
CA ASN A 236 -39.57 2.67 -8.16
C ASN A 236 -38.73 1.48 -8.65
N ILE A 237 -39.27 0.27 -8.54
CA ILE A 237 -38.70 -0.94 -9.16
C ILE A 237 -38.84 -0.92 -10.71
N ASN A 238 -39.59 0.02 -11.28
CA ASN A 238 -39.83 0.08 -12.73
C ASN A 238 -38.71 0.73 -13.56
N ASN A 239 -37.58 1.13 -12.95
CA ASN A 239 -36.44 1.74 -13.67
C ASN A 239 -35.16 0.87 -13.69
N ILE A 240 -35.28 -0.44 -13.46
CA ILE A 240 -34.14 -1.39 -13.56
C ILE A 240 -33.89 -1.84 -15.01
N ASN A 241 -34.77 -1.51 -15.96
CA ASN A 241 -34.75 -2.08 -17.31
C ASN A 241 -33.70 -1.50 -18.27
N ASN A 242 -32.75 -0.68 -17.83
CA ASN A 242 -31.69 -0.12 -18.70
C ASN A 242 -30.32 -0.01 -18.01
N ILE A 243 -29.95 -0.98 -17.17
CA ILE A 243 -28.56 -1.13 -16.74
C ILE A 243 -27.82 -1.88 -17.86
N ASN A 244 -27.15 -1.13 -18.74
CA ASN A 244 -26.20 -1.70 -19.72
C ASN A 244 -25.18 -2.61 -18.99
N PHE A 245 -24.81 -3.74 -19.61
CA PHE A 245 -23.75 -4.65 -19.19
C PHE A 245 -22.53 -3.95 -18.58
N PHE A 246 -22.03 -2.86 -19.19
CA PHE A 246 -20.91 -2.08 -18.68
C PHE A 246 -21.16 -1.45 -17.30
N LYS A 247 -22.39 -1.02 -17.02
CA LYS A 247 -22.77 -0.46 -15.72
C LYS A 247 -22.92 -1.55 -14.67
N TYR A 248 -23.41 -2.74 -15.05
CA TYR A 248 -23.42 -3.92 -14.17
C TYR A 248 -22.00 -4.39 -13.86
N PHE A 249 -21.14 -4.50 -14.89
CA PHE A 249 -19.73 -4.81 -14.75
C PHE A 249 -19.00 -3.80 -13.86
N TYR A 250 -19.25 -2.50 -14.04
CA TYR A 250 -18.71 -1.44 -13.18
C TYR A 250 -19.16 -1.58 -11.72
N LEU A 251 -20.44 -1.89 -11.48
CA LEU A 251 -20.94 -2.12 -10.11
C LEU A 251 -20.31 -3.37 -9.48
N LEU A 252 -20.25 -4.48 -10.22
CA LEU A 252 -19.64 -5.74 -9.77
C LEU A 252 -18.14 -5.53 -9.47
N PHE A 253 -17.45 -4.85 -10.38
CA PHE A 253 -16.06 -4.43 -10.22
C PHE A 253 -15.88 -3.62 -8.95
N ASN A 254 -16.67 -2.55 -8.73
CA ASN A 254 -16.53 -1.71 -7.53
C ASN A 254 -16.83 -2.47 -6.23
N VAL A 255 -17.85 -3.32 -6.19
CA VAL A 255 -18.19 -4.10 -4.99
C VAL A 255 -17.06 -5.07 -4.65
N TRP A 256 -16.55 -5.79 -5.66
CA TRP A 256 -15.43 -6.71 -5.51
C TRP A 256 -14.13 -6.00 -5.08
N PHE A 257 -13.89 -4.85 -5.69
CA PHE A 257 -12.76 -4.00 -5.44
C PHE A 257 -12.70 -3.46 -4.01
N MET A 258 -13.86 -3.09 -3.45
CA MET A 258 -13.98 -2.74 -2.03
C MET A 258 -13.67 -3.94 -1.14
N ASN A 259 -14.09 -5.15 -1.52
CA ASN A 259 -13.83 -6.36 -0.73
C ASN A 259 -12.35 -6.74 -0.69
N ILE A 260 -11.61 -6.70 -1.82
CA ILE A 260 -10.15 -6.94 -1.80
C ILE A 260 -9.43 -5.87 -0.98
N SER A 261 -9.82 -4.62 -1.16
CA SER A 261 -9.20 -3.49 -0.47
C SER A 261 -9.32 -3.60 1.05
N ASN A 262 -10.28 -4.38 1.56
CA ASN A 262 -10.58 -4.58 2.97
C ASN A 262 -10.08 -5.93 3.52
N ILE A 263 -9.31 -6.70 2.76
CA ILE A 263 -8.61 -7.87 3.29
C ILE A 263 -7.49 -7.32 4.20
N GLU A 264 -7.80 -7.19 5.47
CA GLU A 264 -6.84 -6.82 6.51
C GLU A 264 -6.12 -8.08 6.99
N ASN A 265 -4.79 -8.04 6.93
CA ASN A 265 -3.99 -9.00 7.67
C ASN A 265 -3.67 -8.36 9.01
N GLU A 266 -4.09 -9.01 10.10
CA GLU A 266 -3.73 -8.57 11.44
C GLU A 266 -2.20 -8.46 11.55
N ILE A 267 -1.73 -7.32 12.03
CA ILE A 267 -0.34 -7.17 12.44
C ILE A 267 -0.19 -7.98 13.73
N ILE A 268 0.25 -9.23 13.59
CA ILE A 268 0.40 -10.17 14.72
C ILE A 268 1.42 -9.63 15.76
N VAL A 269 2.36 -8.77 15.34
CA VAL A 269 3.38 -8.20 16.23
C VAL A 269 3.34 -6.67 16.21
N HIS A 270 2.88 -6.08 17.31
CA HIS A 270 2.94 -4.63 17.51
C HIS A 270 4.40 -4.15 17.65
N ILE A 271 4.90 -3.45 16.64
CA ILE A 271 6.16 -2.71 16.73
C ILE A 271 5.88 -1.36 17.37
N LYS A 272 6.60 -1.04 18.45
CA LYS A 272 6.49 0.24 19.17
C LYS A 272 6.69 1.45 18.25
N ASN A 273 7.70 1.36 17.39
CA ASN A 273 8.04 2.34 16.38
C ASN A 273 7.15 2.21 15.14
N SER A 274 5.86 2.45 15.31
CA SER A 274 4.89 2.40 14.22
C SER A 274 4.26 3.76 13.95
N ILE A 275 4.06 4.11 12.68
CA ILE A 275 3.34 5.31 12.24
C ILE A 275 2.15 4.85 11.41
N ASN A 276 0.94 5.20 11.87
CA ASN A 276 -0.25 4.92 11.07
C ASN A 276 -0.35 5.90 9.89
N VAL A 277 -0.45 5.35 8.69
CA VAL A 277 -0.62 6.09 7.42
C VAL A 277 -1.98 5.82 6.77
N ALA A 278 -2.86 5.10 7.47
CA ALA A 278 -4.17 4.76 6.96
C ALA A 278 -5.04 5.98 6.69
N LEU A 279 -5.75 5.93 5.58
CA LEU A 279 -6.70 6.94 5.14
C LEU A 279 -8.12 6.36 5.23
N ILE A 280 -9.13 7.18 5.55
CA ILE A 280 -10.56 6.76 5.63
C ILE A 280 -11.03 6.10 4.33
N HIS A 281 -10.52 6.57 3.20
CA HIS A 281 -10.76 6.00 1.87
C HIS A 281 -9.47 5.40 1.30
N ASN A 282 -8.78 4.58 2.08
CA ASN A 282 -7.61 3.83 1.61
C ASN A 282 -8.04 2.60 0.78
N GLY A 283 -7.08 2.08 0.03
CA GLY A 283 -7.36 1.06 -0.95
C GLY A 283 -7.85 1.68 -2.24
N ALA A 284 -8.52 0.90 -3.05
CA ALA A 284 -8.38 1.11 -4.46
C ALA A 284 -9.35 2.18 -5.04
N ASN A 285 -10.16 2.91 -4.24
CA ASN A 285 -11.14 3.93 -4.70
C ASN A 285 -10.69 4.79 -5.92
N LEU A 286 -11.04 4.35 -7.13
CA LEU A 286 -10.54 4.96 -8.37
C LEU A 286 -11.00 6.40 -8.56
N LYS A 287 -12.14 6.78 -7.97
CA LYS A 287 -12.60 8.18 -8.01
C LYS A 287 -11.69 9.07 -7.19
N TYR A 288 -11.27 8.62 -6.02
CA TYR A 288 -10.34 9.37 -5.18
C TYR A 288 -8.93 9.34 -5.78
N TRP A 289 -8.49 8.21 -6.33
CA TRP A 289 -7.21 8.15 -7.07
C TRP A 289 -7.21 9.14 -8.24
N TYR A 290 -8.26 9.14 -9.05
CA TYR A 290 -8.42 10.10 -10.14
C TYR A 290 -8.38 11.54 -9.62
N TYR A 291 -9.07 11.85 -8.52
CA TYR A 291 -9.01 13.17 -7.91
C TYR A 291 -7.58 13.56 -7.50
N ILE A 292 -6.85 12.67 -6.82
CA ILE A 292 -5.45 12.90 -6.42
C ILE A 292 -4.57 13.12 -7.65
N LEU A 293 -4.70 12.29 -8.70
CA LEU A 293 -3.88 12.40 -9.92
C LEU A 293 -4.13 13.71 -10.68
N ASN A 294 -5.30 14.34 -10.50
CA ASN A 294 -5.67 15.62 -11.13
C ASN A 294 -5.44 16.84 -10.22
N THR A 295 -5.09 16.66 -8.94
CA THR A 295 -5.10 17.75 -7.96
C THR A 295 -3.77 17.86 -7.21
N ASP A 296 -2.96 18.85 -7.57
CA ASP A 296 -1.66 19.13 -6.95
C ASP A 296 -1.80 19.46 -5.46
N SER A 297 -2.81 20.25 -5.08
CA SER A 297 -3.07 20.62 -3.69
C SER A 297 -3.43 19.43 -2.82
N GLU A 298 -4.10 18.41 -3.38
CA GLU A 298 -4.43 17.18 -2.66
C GLU A 298 -3.17 16.34 -2.41
N ARG A 299 -2.28 16.23 -3.41
CA ARG A 299 -0.99 15.57 -3.23
C ARG A 299 -0.15 16.27 -2.15
N ALA A 300 -0.10 17.60 -2.18
CA ALA A 300 0.57 18.39 -1.14
C ALA A 300 -0.08 18.20 0.24
N HIS A 301 -1.41 18.13 0.32
CA HIS A 301 -2.14 17.88 1.55
C HIS A 301 -1.81 16.51 2.16
N LEU A 302 -1.81 15.44 1.36
CA LEU A 302 -1.45 14.09 1.82
C LEU A 302 -0.01 14.02 2.34
N ILE A 303 0.93 14.69 1.67
CA ILE A 303 2.33 14.80 2.14
C ILE A 303 2.38 15.52 3.51
N ASN A 304 1.61 16.58 3.68
CA ASN A 304 1.52 17.29 4.96
C ASN A 304 0.88 16.43 6.07
N LEU A 305 -0.12 15.60 5.76
CA LEU A 305 -0.65 14.63 6.72
C LEU A 305 0.44 13.67 7.20
N GLY A 306 1.31 13.21 6.29
CA GLY A 306 2.50 12.42 6.64
C GLY A 306 3.42 13.14 7.63
N THR A 307 3.71 14.41 7.37
CA THR A 307 4.48 15.26 8.28
C THR A 307 3.84 15.35 9.67
N LEU A 308 2.51 15.48 9.75
CA LEU A 308 1.79 15.52 11.03
C LEU A 308 1.88 14.20 11.79
N GLN A 309 1.79 13.06 11.10
CA GLN A 309 1.94 11.75 11.75
C GLN A 309 3.36 11.53 12.26
N ALA A 310 4.38 11.95 11.51
CA ALA A 310 5.77 11.92 11.98
C ALA A 310 5.97 12.79 13.23
N LYS A 311 5.36 13.98 13.30
CA LYS A 311 5.40 14.82 14.51
C LYS A 311 4.76 14.13 15.71
N LYS A 312 3.58 13.52 15.54
CA LYS A 312 2.91 12.75 16.61
C LYS A 312 3.79 11.60 17.11
N PHE A 313 4.47 10.92 16.20
CA PHE A 313 5.42 9.86 16.55
C PHE A 313 6.59 10.39 17.38
N ILE A 314 7.21 11.50 16.99
CA ILE A 314 8.30 12.12 17.77
C ILE A 314 7.83 12.53 19.16
N SER A 315 6.68 13.20 19.27
CA SER A 315 6.13 13.60 20.57
C SER A 315 5.86 12.39 21.48
N LYS A 316 5.43 11.25 20.91
CA LYS A 316 5.28 10.00 21.68
C LYS A 316 6.63 9.49 22.19
N LEU A 317 7.68 9.52 21.36
CA LEU A 317 9.03 9.15 21.78
C LEU A 317 9.58 10.06 22.89
N GLU A 318 9.31 11.37 22.82
CA GLU A 318 9.76 12.33 23.84
C GLU A 318 9.08 12.09 25.19
N LEU A 319 7.76 11.89 25.21
CA LEU A 319 6.99 11.63 26.42
C LEU A 319 7.44 10.36 27.16
N GLU A 320 7.85 9.32 26.42
CA GLU A 320 8.35 8.06 27.00
C GLU A 320 9.77 8.19 27.57
N ASN A 321 10.53 9.20 27.17
CA ASN A 321 11.88 9.48 27.68
C ASN A 321 11.88 10.47 28.87
N ASP A 322 10.71 10.96 29.29
CA ASP A 322 10.57 11.88 30.43
C ASP A 322 10.52 11.07 31.76
N PRO A 323 11.53 11.20 32.66
CA PRO A 323 11.64 10.40 33.88
C PRO A 323 10.53 10.62 34.91
N ILE A 324 9.61 11.56 34.69
CA ILE A 324 8.48 11.86 35.58
C ILE A 324 7.27 10.95 35.27
N SER A 325 7.22 10.27 34.12
CA SER A 325 6.09 9.40 33.73
C SER A 325 6.17 7.94 34.21
N THR A 326 7.31 7.52 34.80
CA THR A 326 7.52 6.13 35.24
C THR A 326 6.77 5.74 36.52
N ASP A 327 6.16 6.69 37.23
CA ASP A 327 5.31 6.41 38.39
C ASP A 327 3.82 6.48 38.01
N GLN A 328 3.31 5.44 37.33
CA GLN A 328 1.93 4.94 37.44
C GLN A 328 1.58 3.95 36.30
N ILE A 329 2.23 2.78 36.25
CA ILE A 329 1.55 1.59 35.70
C ILE A 329 1.98 0.36 36.50
N GLN A 330 1.27 0.07 37.59
CA GLN A 330 1.19 -1.32 38.08
C GLN A 330 0.33 -2.10 37.08
N VAL A 331 0.98 -2.74 36.10
CA VAL A 331 0.34 -3.81 35.34
C VAL A 331 0.29 -5.02 36.26
N THR A 332 -0.92 -5.43 36.65
CA THR A 332 -1.18 -6.71 37.29
C THR A 332 -0.74 -7.84 36.35
N THR A 333 0.41 -8.42 36.62
CA THR A 333 0.80 -9.72 36.10
C THR A 333 0.00 -10.80 36.83
N GLN A 334 -1.09 -11.26 36.22
CA GLN A 334 -1.56 -12.63 36.43
C GLN A 334 -1.15 -13.44 35.21
N VAL A 335 -0.07 -14.20 35.38
CA VAL A 335 0.31 -15.29 34.50
C VAL A 335 -0.54 -16.48 34.92
N ASP A 336 -1.65 -16.71 34.23
CA ASP A 336 -2.31 -18.02 34.28
C ASP A 336 -1.72 -18.89 33.16
N ALA A 337 -0.88 -19.81 33.59
CA ALA A 337 -0.36 -20.91 32.81
C ALA A 337 -1.50 -21.92 32.56
N GLN A 338 -2.05 -21.92 31.35
CA GLN A 338 -2.71 -23.08 30.76
C GLN A 338 -2.79 -22.90 29.24
N VAL A 339 -1.70 -23.26 28.54
CA VAL A 339 -1.74 -23.50 27.10
C VAL A 339 -2.14 -24.96 26.94
N ASP A 340 -3.45 -25.20 26.85
CA ASP A 340 -3.99 -26.47 26.40
C ASP A 340 -4.71 -26.26 25.06
N ALA A 341 -4.58 -27.28 24.21
CA ALA A 341 -4.82 -27.24 22.79
C ALA A 341 -6.28 -26.88 22.43
N GLN A 342 -6.51 -25.63 22.05
CA GLN A 342 -7.69 -25.23 21.29
C GLN A 342 -7.21 -24.44 20.08
N VAL A 343 -6.99 -25.16 18.97
CA VAL A 343 -6.71 -24.55 17.67
C VAL A 343 -7.86 -23.59 17.38
N ASP A 344 -7.51 -22.31 17.43
CA ASP A 344 -8.40 -21.18 17.60
C ASP A 344 -9.38 -21.08 16.42
N ALA A 345 -10.68 -21.03 16.70
CA ALA A 345 -11.74 -20.83 15.70
C ALA A 345 -11.50 -19.54 14.88
N THR A 346 -10.72 -18.60 15.45
CA THR A 346 -10.24 -17.38 14.81
C THR A 346 -9.28 -17.69 13.65
N ILE A 347 -8.33 -18.61 13.81
CA ILE A 347 -7.41 -19.04 12.74
C ILE A 347 -8.19 -19.72 11.62
N LEU A 348 -9.16 -20.57 11.97
CA LEU A 348 -10.00 -21.25 10.99
C LEU A 348 -10.91 -20.26 10.23
N TYR A 349 -11.43 -19.23 10.90
CA TYR A 349 -12.22 -18.17 10.29
C TYR A 349 -11.40 -17.27 9.35
N VAL A 350 -10.19 -16.90 9.76
CA VAL A 350 -9.24 -16.11 8.95
C VAL A 350 -8.85 -16.90 7.70
N LEU A 351 -8.45 -18.17 7.85
CA LEU A 351 -8.13 -19.04 6.72
C LEU A 351 -9.34 -19.23 5.80
N ASN A 352 -10.55 -19.43 6.32
CA ASN A 352 -11.74 -19.66 5.52
C ASN A 352 -12.23 -18.37 4.81
N SER A 353 -12.06 -17.21 5.43
CA SER A 353 -12.33 -15.90 4.81
C SER A 353 -11.28 -15.55 3.74
N TYR A 354 -10.01 -15.89 4.00
CA TYR A 354 -8.91 -15.79 3.05
C TYR A 354 -9.14 -16.69 1.83
N PHE A 355 -9.39 -17.99 2.05
CA PHE A 355 -9.68 -18.94 0.97
C PHE A 355 -10.94 -18.58 0.19
N LYS A 356 -12.01 -18.06 0.81
CA LYS A 356 -13.18 -17.55 0.08
C LYS A 356 -12.84 -16.35 -0.79
N SER A 357 -12.16 -15.35 -0.22
CA SER A 357 -11.78 -14.12 -0.94
C SER A 357 -10.89 -14.41 -2.14
N VAL A 358 -9.88 -15.25 -1.94
CA VAL A 358 -9.02 -15.79 -2.99
C VAL A 358 -9.88 -16.57 -3.99
N THR A 359 -10.68 -17.54 -3.60
CA THR A 359 -11.52 -18.31 -4.56
C THR A 359 -12.45 -17.42 -5.41
N TYR A 360 -13.04 -16.34 -4.87
CA TYR A 360 -13.88 -15.40 -5.63
C TYR A 360 -13.09 -14.51 -6.61
N ILE A 361 -11.91 -14.03 -6.20
CA ILE A 361 -10.96 -13.32 -7.08
C ILE A 361 -10.60 -14.21 -8.27
N PHE A 362 -10.40 -15.50 -8.02
CA PHE A 362 -9.96 -16.48 -8.99
C PHE A 362 -11.09 -16.87 -9.93
N TYR A 363 -12.28 -17.15 -9.41
CA TYR A 363 -13.45 -17.49 -10.23
C TYR A 363 -13.80 -16.35 -11.18
N ILE A 364 -13.69 -15.09 -10.76
CA ILE A 364 -14.02 -13.94 -11.59
C ILE A 364 -12.87 -13.54 -12.52
N TYR A 365 -11.60 -13.57 -12.10
CA TYR A 365 -10.48 -13.34 -13.02
C TYR A 365 -10.47 -14.40 -14.13
N PHE A 366 -10.74 -15.65 -13.77
CA PHE A 366 -10.91 -16.76 -14.70
C PHE A 366 -12.16 -16.58 -15.58
N ILE A 367 -13.31 -16.17 -15.05
CA ILE A 367 -14.52 -15.83 -15.85
C ILE A 367 -14.28 -14.64 -16.77
N VAL A 368 -13.63 -13.58 -16.32
CA VAL A 368 -13.32 -12.38 -17.12
C VAL A 368 -12.32 -12.73 -18.23
N ILE A 369 -11.33 -13.57 -17.95
CA ILE A 369 -10.44 -14.10 -18.99
C ILE A 369 -11.17 -15.03 -19.96
N LEU A 370 -12.05 -15.91 -19.48
CA LEU A 370 -12.75 -16.90 -20.30
C LEU A 370 -13.96 -16.40 -21.07
N TYR A 371 -14.65 -15.34 -20.61
CA TYR A 371 -15.81 -14.74 -21.29
C TYR A 371 -15.45 -13.54 -22.18
N ILE A 372 -14.21 -13.07 -22.14
CA ILE A 372 -13.68 -12.05 -23.07
C ILE A 372 -12.87 -12.71 -24.21
N LEU A 373 -12.66 -14.04 -24.16
CA LEU A 373 -12.35 -14.88 -25.32
C LEU A 373 -13.65 -15.18 -26.08
#